data_AF-A0A3M1JL36-F1
#
_entry.id   AF-A0A3M1JL36-F1
#
_cell.length_a   1.000
_cell.length_b   1.000
_cell.length_c   1.000
_cell.angle_alpha   90.00
_cell.angle_beta   90.00
_cell.angle_gamma   90.00
#
_symmetry.space_group_name_H-M   'P 1'
#
loop_
_entity.id
_entity.type
_entity.pdbx_description
1 polymer ?
#
loop_
_entity_poly.entity_id
_entity_poly.type
_entity_poly.pdbx_seq_one_letter_code
_entity_poly.pdbx_strand_id
1 'polypeptide(L)'
;MLHDSVSEKLSALVSDSSPKRAVFASRGSSAIRIALRAVKKLGKRRVLIPDQGGWLTYEKDIINERLEPVTLKTRDGFFSPSDLKNYSFDAALLNSMPGYAVLLPMKDIAGFCRENNILLINDVSGSVGREEAKFGDIAVGSFGRWKPLSITSEKGASGGFLAFSQELDKALFESGFEPSAGLLSSLEKAISGLPGKISFWNSLRKKVVLELQQEGFSPLFSDSEGINVVVPFSSTQERDALVSFCEKRDLPFEFCPRRIRVLRDAVSIELKRI
;
A
#
# COMPACT_ATOMS: atom_id res chain seq x y z
N MET A 1 21.97 18.17 -1.63
CA MET A 1 21.52 18.60 -0.28
C MET A 1 20.04 18.30 -0.04
N LEU A 2 19.08 19.07 -0.57
CA LEU A 2 17.65 18.80 -0.30
C LEU A 2 17.18 17.46 -0.88
N HIS A 3 17.60 17.15 -2.11
CA HIS A 3 17.32 15.85 -2.75
C HIS A 3 17.77 14.67 -1.88
N ASP A 4 19.01 14.69 -1.41
CA ASP A 4 19.62 13.61 -0.64
C ASP A 4 18.94 13.49 0.73
N SER A 5 18.70 14.61 1.41
CA SER A 5 17.96 14.65 2.67
C SER A 5 16.56 14.03 2.57
N VAL A 6 15.79 14.35 1.52
CA VAL A 6 14.46 13.76 1.32
C VAL A 6 14.56 12.27 0.97
N SER A 7 15.52 11.87 0.15
CA SER A 7 15.77 10.46 -0.17
C SER A 7 16.15 9.64 1.07
N GLU A 8 17.01 10.16 1.94
CA GLU A 8 17.41 9.54 3.20
C GLU A 8 16.21 9.40 4.14
N LYS A 9 15.40 10.45 4.29
CA LYS A 9 14.16 10.41 5.08
C LYS A 9 13.18 9.36 4.55
N LEU A 10 12.96 9.28 3.23
CA LEU A 10 12.13 8.24 2.62
C LEU A 10 12.69 6.85 2.88
N SER A 11 14.01 6.69 2.74
CA SER A 11 14.70 5.42 3.01
C SER A 11 14.48 4.98 4.44
N ALA A 12 14.60 5.89 5.42
CA ALA A 12 14.38 5.61 6.83
C ALA A 12 12.94 5.17 7.14
N LEU A 13 11.93 5.72 6.44
CA LEU A 13 10.52 5.33 6.62
C LEU A 13 10.20 3.90 6.16
N VAL A 14 11.07 3.29 5.34
CA VAL A 14 10.85 1.97 4.73
C VAL A 14 12.02 1.00 4.93
N SER A 15 12.97 1.35 5.79
CA SER A 15 14.09 0.47 6.18
C SER A 15 13.82 -0.18 7.52
N ASP A 16 14.13 -1.47 7.62
CA ASP A 16 14.26 -2.19 8.88
C ASP A 16 15.73 -2.14 9.32
N SER A 17 16.30 -3.26 9.78
CA SER A 17 17.74 -3.38 10.02
C SER A 17 18.59 -3.33 8.75
N SER A 18 17.99 -3.46 7.57
CA SER A 18 18.68 -3.47 6.27
C SER A 18 18.52 -2.08 5.62
N PRO A 19 19.59 -1.28 5.53
CA PRO A 19 19.52 0.05 4.92
C PRO A 19 19.02 -0.02 3.49
N LYS A 20 18.07 0.84 3.14
CA LYS A 20 17.60 0.99 1.76
C LYS A 20 18.08 2.31 1.16
N ARG A 21 18.07 2.36 -0.17
CA ARG A 21 18.30 3.58 -0.95
C ARG A 21 17.02 3.94 -1.70
N ALA A 22 16.46 5.13 -1.43
CA ALA A 22 15.31 5.64 -2.15
C ALA A 22 15.71 6.38 -3.44
N VAL A 23 14.94 6.14 -4.49
CA VAL A 23 14.96 6.91 -5.75
C VAL A 23 13.55 7.35 -6.11
N PHE A 24 13.44 8.48 -6.78
CA PHE A 24 12.16 9.05 -7.16
C PHE A 24 11.65 8.43 -8.46
N ALA A 25 10.33 8.38 -8.59
CA ALA A 25 9.66 7.98 -9.82
C ALA A 25 8.58 8.99 -10.16
N SER A 26 8.24 9.09 -11.45
CA SER A 26 7.21 10.04 -11.91
C SER A 26 5.82 9.76 -11.31
N ARG A 27 5.52 8.51 -10.97
CA ARG A 27 4.26 8.02 -10.37
C ARG A 27 4.51 6.72 -9.61
N GLY A 28 3.59 6.35 -8.73
CA GLY A 28 3.63 5.03 -8.05
C GLY A 28 3.61 3.84 -9.03
N SER A 29 2.81 3.92 -10.11
CA SER A 29 2.82 2.87 -11.14
C SER A 29 4.13 2.80 -11.92
N SER A 30 4.85 3.92 -12.07
CA SER A 30 6.19 3.90 -12.64
C SER A 30 7.17 3.19 -11.71
N ALA A 31 7.09 3.41 -10.39
CA ALA A 31 7.90 2.71 -9.41
C ALA A 31 7.65 1.18 -9.43
N ILE A 32 6.39 0.76 -9.51
CA ILE A 32 6.03 -0.67 -9.66
C ILE A 32 6.67 -1.28 -10.91
N ARG A 33 6.58 -0.61 -12.08
CA ARG A 33 7.19 -1.12 -13.32
C ARG A 33 8.71 -1.22 -13.22
N ILE A 34 9.38 -0.25 -12.58
CA ILE A 34 10.83 -0.32 -12.35
C ILE A 34 11.17 -1.54 -11.48
N ALA A 35 10.43 -1.77 -10.40
CA ALA A 35 10.63 -2.94 -9.53
C ALA A 35 10.41 -4.27 -10.30
N LEU A 36 9.38 -4.36 -11.16
CA LEU A 36 9.14 -5.54 -11.99
C LEU A 36 10.26 -5.77 -13.03
N ARG A 37 10.86 -4.71 -13.59
CA ARG A 37 12.05 -4.85 -14.43
C ARG A 37 13.24 -5.40 -13.66
N ALA A 38 13.41 -4.99 -12.41
CA ALA A 38 14.45 -5.54 -11.54
C ALA A 38 14.21 -7.05 -11.29
N VAL A 39 12.97 -7.48 -11.01
CA VAL A 39 12.60 -8.92 -10.90
C VAL A 39 13.12 -9.69 -12.11
N LYS A 40 12.79 -9.22 -13.32
CA LYS A 40 13.20 -9.86 -14.58
C LYS A 40 14.72 -9.92 -14.75
N LYS A 41 15.41 -8.80 -14.49
CA LYS A 41 16.88 -8.70 -14.60
C LYS A 41 17.59 -9.62 -13.59
N LEU A 42 16.97 -9.89 -12.45
CA LEU A 42 17.44 -10.85 -11.44
C LEU A 42 17.14 -12.32 -11.82
N GLY A 43 16.63 -12.59 -13.02
CA GLY A 43 16.31 -13.95 -13.49
C GLY A 43 15.06 -14.55 -12.87
N LYS A 44 14.26 -13.77 -12.12
CA LYS A 44 13.00 -14.20 -11.50
C LYS A 44 11.86 -14.06 -12.51
N ARG A 45 10.89 -14.97 -12.49
CA ARG A 45 9.82 -15.05 -13.50
C ARG A 45 8.42 -14.94 -12.92
N ARG A 46 8.14 -15.65 -11.83
CA ARG A 46 6.80 -15.81 -11.26
C ARG A 46 6.58 -14.81 -10.14
N VAL A 47 5.62 -13.90 -10.31
CA VAL A 47 5.32 -12.82 -9.36
C VAL A 47 3.99 -13.05 -8.71
N LEU A 48 4.00 -13.30 -7.40
CA LEU A 48 2.79 -13.45 -6.61
C LEU A 48 2.14 -12.10 -6.32
N ILE A 49 0.83 -12.01 -6.50
CA ILE A 49 -0.01 -10.86 -6.17
C ILE A 49 -1.30 -11.33 -5.49
N PRO A 50 -1.91 -10.53 -4.60
CA PRO A 50 -3.22 -10.87 -4.06
C PRO A 50 -4.32 -10.69 -5.12
N ASP A 51 -5.38 -11.47 -5.00
CA ASP A 51 -6.59 -11.36 -5.82
C ASP A 51 -7.33 -10.02 -5.63
N GLN A 52 -7.22 -9.43 -4.44
CA GLN A 52 -7.82 -8.16 -4.05
C GLN A 52 -6.93 -7.34 -3.11
N GLY A 53 -7.31 -6.09 -2.83
CA GLY A 53 -6.61 -5.15 -1.94
C GLY A 53 -5.30 -4.56 -2.49
N GLY A 54 -4.73 -5.15 -3.54
CA GLY A 54 -3.61 -4.62 -4.32
C GLY A 54 -4.03 -3.61 -5.39
N TRP A 55 -3.07 -2.91 -5.99
CA TRP A 55 -3.35 -1.91 -7.04
C TRP A 55 -3.93 -2.54 -8.32
N LEU A 56 -4.76 -1.77 -9.04
CA LEU A 56 -5.51 -2.23 -10.22
C LEU A 56 -4.61 -2.85 -11.29
N THR A 57 -3.45 -2.24 -11.55
CA THR A 57 -2.61 -2.60 -12.71
C THR A 57 -1.56 -3.66 -12.43
N TYR A 58 -1.46 -4.21 -11.21
CA TYR A 58 -0.43 -5.21 -10.86
C TYR A 58 -0.29 -6.33 -11.90
N GLU A 59 -1.38 -7.05 -12.17
CA GLU A 59 -1.38 -8.18 -13.10
C GLU A 59 -0.99 -7.74 -14.52
N LYS A 60 -1.60 -6.63 -14.99
CA LYS A 60 -1.28 -6.05 -16.31
C LYS A 60 0.19 -5.65 -16.41
N ASP A 61 0.74 -5.01 -15.38
CA ASP A 61 2.13 -4.54 -15.36
C ASP A 61 3.10 -5.73 -15.32
N ILE A 62 2.79 -6.80 -14.59
CA ILE A 62 3.56 -8.06 -14.58
C ILE A 62 3.60 -8.67 -15.99
N ILE A 63 2.44 -8.82 -16.64
CA ILE A 63 2.33 -9.37 -18.00
C ILE A 63 3.10 -8.50 -19.01
N ASN A 64 2.97 -7.17 -18.92
CA ASN A 64 3.67 -6.25 -19.82
C ASN A 64 5.20 -6.36 -19.73
N GLU A 65 5.73 -6.65 -18.53
CA GLU A 65 7.16 -6.87 -18.34
C GLU A 65 7.61 -8.29 -18.74
N ARG A 66 6.68 -9.12 -19.24
CA ARG A 66 6.86 -10.52 -19.64
C ARG A 66 7.20 -11.45 -18.46
N LEU A 67 6.58 -11.17 -17.32
CA LEU A 67 6.61 -12.01 -16.11
C LEU A 67 5.29 -12.80 -16.00
N GLU A 68 5.28 -13.82 -15.16
CA GLU A 68 4.12 -14.69 -14.94
C GLU A 68 3.42 -14.32 -13.62
N PRO A 69 2.18 -13.81 -13.65
CA PRO A 69 1.44 -13.53 -12.41
C PRO A 69 0.99 -14.83 -11.74
N VAL A 70 1.16 -14.90 -10.42
CA VAL A 70 0.60 -15.95 -9.56
C VAL A 70 -0.40 -15.30 -8.62
N THR A 71 -1.67 -15.66 -8.71
CA THR A 71 -2.72 -15.01 -7.89
C THR A 71 -2.95 -15.75 -6.58
N LEU A 72 -2.66 -15.08 -5.46
CA LEU A 72 -3.01 -15.53 -4.12
C LEU A 72 -4.47 -15.23 -3.82
N LYS A 73 -5.23 -16.25 -3.42
CA LYS A 73 -6.56 -16.07 -2.83
C LYS A 73 -6.44 -15.53 -1.41
N THR A 74 -7.18 -14.46 -1.11
CA THR A 74 -7.13 -13.77 0.19
C THR A 74 -8.50 -13.73 0.85
N ARG A 75 -8.52 -13.44 2.15
CA ARG A 75 -9.74 -13.20 2.94
C ARG A 75 -9.93 -11.69 3.07
N ASP A 76 -10.74 -11.11 2.19
CA ASP A 76 -10.97 -9.65 2.12
C ASP A 76 -9.67 -8.83 2.03
N GLY A 77 -8.68 -9.35 1.29
CA GLY A 77 -7.35 -8.76 1.13
C GLY A 77 -6.34 -9.20 2.19
N PHE A 78 -6.78 -9.77 3.30
CA PHE A 78 -5.90 -10.29 4.36
C PHE A 78 -5.43 -11.72 4.07
N PHE A 79 -4.19 -11.99 4.41
CA PHE A 79 -3.59 -13.33 4.42
C PHE A 79 -2.42 -13.37 5.39
N SER A 80 -1.97 -14.58 5.70
CA SER A 80 -0.89 -14.90 6.60
C SER A 80 0.21 -15.68 5.86
N PRO A 81 1.42 -15.82 6.44
CA PRO A 81 2.50 -16.56 5.80
C PRO A 81 2.16 -18.02 5.47
N SER A 82 1.28 -18.67 6.24
CA SER A 82 0.85 -20.05 5.95
C SER A 82 0.07 -20.16 4.63
N ASP A 83 -0.65 -19.10 4.24
CA ASP A 83 -1.39 -19.06 2.98
C ASP A 83 -0.45 -19.08 1.76
N LEU A 84 0.80 -18.62 1.92
CA LEU A 84 1.81 -18.56 0.86
C LEU A 84 2.41 -19.94 0.53
N LYS A 85 2.40 -20.89 1.47
CA LYS A 85 3.05 -22.21 1.33
C LYS A 85 2.50 -23.05 0.18
N ASN A 86 1.27 -22.76 -0.26
CA ASN A 86 0.59 -23.48 -1.33
C ASN A 86 0.93 -22.95 -2.73
N TYR A 87 1.80 -21.94 -2.83
CA TYR A 87 2.15 -21.28 -4.07
C TYR A 87 3.64 -21.40 -4.34
N SER A 88 4.00 -21.48 -5.62
CA SER A 88 5.38 -21.44 -6.08
C SER A 88 5.59 -20.16 -6.88
N PHE A 89 6.54 -19.34 -6.46
CA PHE A 89 6.79 -18.01 -7.00
C PHE A 89 8.20 -17.53 -6.63
N ASP A 90 8.76 -16.63 -7.43
CA ASP A 90 10.14 -16.14 -7.28
C ASP A 90 10.20 -14.76 -6.62
N ALA A 91 9.11 -13.99 -6.76
CA ALA A 91 8.93 -12.67 -6.21
C ALA A 91 7.47 -12.47 -5.75
N ALA A 92 7.23 -11.56 -4.81
CA ALA A 92 5.90 -11.17 -4.37
C ALA A 92 5.74 -9.66 -4.45
N LEU A 93 4.65 -9.18 -5.07
CA LEU A 93 4.25 -7.77 -5.07
C LEU A 93 3.00 -7.62 -4.21
N LEU A 94 3.20 -7.13 -3.00
CA LEU A 94 2.18 -7.09 -1.96
C LEU A 94 1.94 -5.65 -1.51
N ASN A 95 0.68 -5.27 -1.32
CA ASN A 95 0.34 -4.02 -0.63
C ASN A 95 0.30 -4.32 0.87
N SER A 96 1.14 -3.66 1.67
CA SER A 96 1.19 -3.88 3.13
C SER A 96 -0.04 -3.36 3.86
N MET A 97 -0.88 -2.56 3.19
CA MET A 97 -2.21 -2.19 3.70
C MET A 97 -3.31 -2.41 2.64
N PRO A 98 -3.72 -3.66 2.40
CA PRO A 98 -4.74 -4.01 1.40
C PRO A 98 -6.03 -3.21 1.58
N GLY A 99 -6.50 -2.56 0.51
CA GLY A 99 -7.72 -1.75 0.55
C GLY A 99 -7.69 -0.57 1.52
N TYR A 100 -6.52 -0.23 2.07
CA TYR A 100 -6.34 0.68 3.20
C TYR A 100 -7.05 0.24 4.50
N ALA A 101 -7.52 -1.01 4.58
CA ALA A 101 -8.44 -1.46 5.63
C ALA A 101 -7.74 -2.21 6.76
N VAL A 102 -6.64 -2.90 6.45
CA VAL A 102 -5.95 -3.83 7.34
C VAL A 102 -4.45 -3.77 7.08
N LEU A 103 -3.62 -3.90 8.12
CA LEU A 103 -2.19 -4.09 7.99
C LEU A 103 -1.88 -5.59 7.89
N LEU A 104 -1.03 -5.96 6.92
CA LEU A 104 -0.54 -7.34 6.82
C LEU A 104 0.58 -7.60 7.84
N PRO A 105 0.77 -8.84 8.31
CA PRO A 105 1.90 -9.22 9.17
C PRO A 105 3.21 -9.26 8.36
N MET A 106 3.67 -8.09 7.91
CA MET A 106 4.75 -7.96 6.93
C MET A 106 6.10 -8.44 7.44
N LYS A 107 6.34 -8.40 8.76
CA LYS A 107 7.54 -8.99 9.38
C LYS A 107 7.62 -10.49 9.11
N ASP A 108 6.53 -11.21 9.35
CA ASP A 108 6.48 -12.65 9.19
C ASP A 108 6.47 -13.05 7.71
N ILE A 109 5.79 -12.25 6.86
CA ILE A 109 5.83 -12.41 5.40
C ILE A 109 7.26 -12.25 4.87
N ALA A 110 7.99 -11.22 5.33
CA ALA A 110 9.39 -11.03 4.94
C ALA A 110 10.31 -12.13 5.46
N GLY A 111 10.06 -12.67 6.66
CA GLY A 111 10.72 -13.87 7.17
C GLY A 111 10.54 -15.06 6.22
N PHE A 112 9.29 -15.37 5.88
CA PHE A 112 8.96 -16.42 4.91
C PHE A 112 9.65 -16.21 3.56
N CYS A 113 9.60 -14.98 3.01
CA CYS A 113 10.24 -14.68 1.73
C CYS A 113 11.75 -14.91 1.78
N ARG A 114 12.44 -14.46 2.85
CA ARG A 114 13.88 -14.64 3.03
C ARG A 114 14.28 -16.11 3.10
N GLU A 115 13.56 -16.89 3.91
CA GLU A 115 13.81 -18.34 4.07
C GLU A 115 13.64 -19.12 2.76
N ASN A 116 12.82 -18.61 1.84
CA ASN A 116 12.50 -19.26 0.57
C ASN A 116 13.14 -18.57 -0.65
N ASN A 117 14.08 -17.64 -0.45
CA ASN A 117 14.77 -16.89 -1.52
C ASN A 117 13.81 -16.15 -2.49
N ILE A 118 12.73 -15.61 -1.95
CA ILE A 118 11.69 -14.88 -2.68
C ILE A 118 11.98 -13.38 -2.57
N LEU A 119 11.99 -12.67 -3.70
CA LEU A 119 12.15 -11.22 -3.72
C LEU A 119 10.83 -10.55 -3.31
N LEU A 120 10.82 -9.81 -2.20
CA LEU A 120 9.64 -9.14 -1.69
C LEU A 120 9.60 -7.67 -2.12
N ILE A 121 8.59 -7.34 -2.92
CA ILE A 121 8.21 -5.97 -3.27
C ILE A 121 7.01 -5.55 -2.42
N ASN A 122 7.21 -4.59 -1.53
CA ASN A 122 6.19 -4.02 -0.68
C ASN A 122 5.67 -2.69 -1.27
N ASP A 123 4.42 -2.68 -1.75
CA ASP A 123 3.71 -1.42 -2.00
C ASP A 123 3.29 -0.81 -0.67
N VAL A 124 3.98 0.26 -0.30
CA VAL A 124 3.83 1.01 0.95
C VAL A 124 2.93 2.24 0.79
N SER A 125 2.22 2.36 -0.33
CA SER A 125 1.40 3.53 -0.66
C SER A 125 0.32 3.85 0.39
N GLY A 126 -0.09 2.87 1.21
CA GLY A 126 -1.02 3.08 2.33
C GLY A 126 -0.41 2.99 3.72
N SER A 127 0.77 2.39 3.85
CA SER A 127 1.39 2.05 5.13
C SER A 127 2.63 2.87 5.46
N VAL A 128 3.17 3.67 4.53
CA VAL A 128 4.38 4.47 4.76
C VAL A 128 4.29 5.29 6.06
N GLY A 129 5.35 5.21 6.88
CA GLY A 129 5.37 5.75 8.25
C GLY A 129 4.88 4.78 9.33
N ARG A 130 4.53 3.54 8.97
CA ARG A 130 4.20 2.45 9.89
C ARG A 130 5.27 1.36 9.82
N GLU A 131 5.23 0.44 10.78
CA GLU A 131 6.22 -0.63 10.90
C GLU A 131 6.19 -1.57 9.69
N GLU A 132 5.01 -1.87 9.16
CA GLU A 132 4.79 -2.78 8.04
C GLU A 132 5.41 -2.28 6.73
N ALA A 133 5.64 -0.98 6.60
CA ALA A 133 6.28 -0.38 5.44
C ALA A 133 7.80 -0.65 5.39
N LYS A 134 8.39 -1.12 6.49
CA LYS A 134 9.84 -1.33 6.60
C LYS A 134 10.32 -2.65 6.01
N PHE A 135 9.41 -3.61 5.85
CA PHE A 135 9.75 -4.95 5.41
C PHE A 135 9.64 -5.12 3.90
N GLY A 136 10.63 -5.81 3.31
CA GLY A 136 10.73 -6.06 1.88
C GLY A 136 12.11 -5.69 1.34
N ASP A 137 12.51 -6.34 0.25
CA ASP A 137 13.76 -6.04 -0.45
C ASP A 137 13.62 -4.76 -1.26
N ILE A 138 12.41 -4.51 -1.78
CA ILE A 138 12.03 -3.32 -2.52
C ILE A 138 10.74 -2.77 -1.90
N ALA A 139 10.72 -1.49 -1.54
CA ALA A 139 9.52 -0.74 -1.23
C ALA A 139 9.13 0.13 -2.44
N VAL A 140 7.85 0.20 -2.79
CA VAL A 140 7.33 1.11 -3.81
C VAL A 140 6.22 1.96 -3.21
N GLY A 141 6.15 3.23 -3.56
CA GLY A 141 5.16 4.13 -2.98
C GLY A 141 4.68 5.22 -3.94
N SER A 142 3.47 5.70 -3.68
CA SER A 142 2.81 6.76 -4.44
C SER A 142 2.65 8.03 -3.61
N PHE A 143 2.92 9.17 -4.23
CA PHE A 143 2.59 10.48 -3.67
C PHE A 143 1.23 11.01 -4.13
N GLY A 144 0.37 10.12 -4.61
CA GLY A 144 -0.95 10.43 -5.14
C GLY A 144 -1.88 11.07 -4.10
N ARG A 145 -3.03 11.55 -4.59
CA ARG A 145 -4.07 12.14 -3.75
C ARG A 145 -4.55 11.10 -2.74
N TRP A 146 -4.81 11.57 -1.51
CA TRP A 146 -5.34 10.75 -0.40
C TRP A 146 -4.39 9.63 0.08
N LYS A 147 -3.10 9.70 -0.28
CA LYS A 147 -2.06 8.84 0.32
C LYS A 147 -1.55 9.45 1.63
N PRO A 148 -0.87 8.68 2.51
CA PRO A 148 -0.20 9.24 3.68
C PRO A 148 0.77 10.36 3.28
N LEU A 149 1.67 10.09 2.32
CA LEU A 149 2.55 11.08 1.69
C LEU A 149 1.92 11.70 0.42
N SER A 150 0.74 12.28 0.55
CA SER A 150 0.05 12.92 -0.58
C SER A 150 0.69 14.26 -0.94
N ILE A 151 1.09 14.43 -2.20
CA ILE A 151 1.55 15.70 -2.76
C ILE A 151 0.59 16.13 -3.86
N THR A 152 -0.14 17.22 -3.62
CA THR A 152 -1.01 17.84 -4.62
C THR A 152 -0.31 19.03 -5.24
N SER A 153 -0.15 19.01 -6.56
CA SER A 153 0.27 20.18 -7.34
C SER A 153 -0.91 20.76 -8.11
N GLU A 154 -0.74 21.94 -8.70
CA GLU A 154 -1.73 22.56 -9.61
C GLU A 154 -2.13 21.64 -10.78
N LYS A 155 -1.23 20.73 -11.20
CA LYS A 155 -1.49 19.72 -12.24
C LYS A 155 -2.05 18.40 -11.69
N GLY A 156 -2.48 18.38 -10.43
CA GLY A 156 -2.95 17.20 -9.72
C GLY A 156 -1.86 16.52 -8.88
N ALA A 157 -2.20 15.36 -8.31
CA ALA A 157 -1.26 14.60 -7.50
C ALA A 157 -0.26 13.83 -8.37
N SER A 158 1.03 13.99 -8.10
CA SER A 158 2.09 13.45 -8.95
C SER A 158 3.29 12.97 -8.12
N GLY A 159 4.00 11.97 -8.66
CA GLY A 159 5.18 11.40 -8.04
C GLY A 159 4.95 10.03 -7.39
N GLY A 160 6.07 9.37 -7.19
CA GLY A 160 6.22 8.16 -6.41
C GLY A 160 7.68 7.96 -6.07
N PHE A 161 7.96 6.86 -5.41
CA PHE A 161 9.33 6.46 -5.11
C PHE A 161 9.42 4.95 -5.14
N LEU A 162 10.64 4.46 -5.24
CA LEU A 162 10.98 3.13 -4.76
C LEU A 162 12.21 3.22 -3.88
N ALA A 163 12.32 2.34 -2.90
CA ALA A 163 13.53 2.14 -2.13
C ALA A 163 13.91 0.68 -2.17
N PHE A 164 15.20 0.38 -2.22
CA PHE A 164 15.67 -1.00 -2.37
C PHE A 164 16.85 -1.26 -1.44
N SER A 165 17.00 -2.52 -1.02
CA SER A 165 18.14 -2.97 -0.22
C SER A 165 19.46 -2.60 -0.90
N GLN A 166 20.43 -2.13 -0.12
CA GLN A 166 21.77 -1.80 -0.63
C GLN A 166 22.53 -3.02 -1.20
N GLU A 167 22.07 -4.24 -0.90
CA GLU A 167 22.62 -5.47 -1.48
C GLU A 167 22.24 -5.65 -2.96
N LEU A 168 21.19 -4.96 -3.43
CA LEU A 168 20.77 -5.01 -4.82
C LEU A 168 21.52 -3.95 -5.64
N ASP A 169 21.92 -4.33 -6.85
CA ASP A 169 22.59 -3.42 -7.77
C ASP A 169 21.69 -2.20 -8.12
N LYS A 170 22.20 -1.00 -7.85
CA LYS A 170 21.53 0.27 -8.15
C LYS A 170 21.14 0.38 -9.63
N ALA A 171 21.91 -0.19 -10.56
CA ALA A 171 21.64 -0.16 -12.00
C ALA A 171 20.32 -0.86 -12.38
N LEU A 172 19.75 -1.67 -11.48
CA LEU A 172 18.43 -2.27 -11.65
C LEU A 172 17.29 -1.24 -11.54
N PHE A 173 17.54 -0.12 -10.87
CA PHE A 173 16.50 0.79 -10.35
C PHE A 173 16.55 2.21 -10.94
N GLU A 174 17.18 2.36 -12.10
CA GLU A 174 17.21 3.64 -12.81
C GLU A 174 15.79 4.08 -13.21
N SER A 175 15.36 5.22 -12.66
CA SER A 175 14.04 5.78 -12.96
C SER A 175 14.07 6.85 -14.06
N GLY A 176 15.22 7.49 -14.26
CA GLY A 176 15.36 8.66 -15.14
C GLY A 176 14.51 9.86 -14.71
N PHE A 177 13.96 9.86 -13.49
CA PHE A 177 13.08 10.91 -13.00
C PHE A 177 13.78 11.76 -11.95
N GLU A 178 13.98 13.03 -12.29
CA GLU A 178 14.54 14.03 -11.39
C GLU A 178 13.41 14.89 -10.79
N PRO A 179 13.21 14.86 -9.46
CA PRO A 179 12.16 15.65 -8.83
C PRO A 179 12.52 17.14 -8.83
N SER A 180 11.52 18.00 -9.01
CA SER A 180 11.72 19.45 -8.88
C SER A 180 11.95 19.85 -7.41
N ALA A 181 12.62 20.98 -7.19
CA ALA A 181 12.81 21.54 -5.84
C ALA A 181 11.49 21.74 -5.08
N GLY A 182 10.43 22.17 -5.79
CA GLY A 182 9.09 22.33 -5.20
C GLY A 182 8.47 21.00 -4.76
N LEU A 183 8.66 19.93 -5.53
CA LEU A 183 8.24 18.58 -5.14
C LEU A 183 9.00 18.11 -3.90
N LEU A 184 10.32 18.29 -3.86
CA LEU A 184 11.16 17.92 -2.72
C LEU A 184 10.76 18.67 -1.44
N SER A 185 10.54 19.98 -1.52
CA SER A 185 10.08 20.78 -0.38
C SER A 185 8.70 20.34 0.13
N SER A 186 7.78 20.04 -0.79
CA SER A 186 6.46 19.52 -0.43
C SER A 186 6.54 18.15 0.24
N LEU A 187 7.42 17.28 -0.24
CA LEU A 187 7.68 15.96 0.34
C LEU A 187 8.28 16.07 1.73
N GLU A 188 9.24 16.96 1.95
CA GLU A 188 9.83 17.18 3.26
C GLU A 188 8.78 17.61 4.30
N LYS A 189 7.87 18.51 3.91
CA LYS A 189 6.73 18.90 4.75
C LYS A 189 5.78 17.72 5.01
N ALA A 190 5.46 16.94 3.98
CA ALA A 190 4.59 15.78 4.11
C ALA A 190 5.17 14.69 5.02
N ILE A 191 6.48 14.42 4.92
CA ILE A 191 7.19 13.48 5.78
C ILE A 191 7.16 13.97 7.24
N SER A 192 7.45 15.25 7.47
CA SER A 192 7.44 15.82 8.82
C SER A 192 6.06 15.77 9.48
N GLY A 193 4.98 15.93 8.70
CA GLY A 193 3.60 15.85 9.18
C GLY A 193 3.02 14.43 9.28
N LEU A 194 3.73 13.42 8.77
CA LEU A 194 3.24 12.05 8.66
C LEU A 194 2.82 11.43 10.02
N PRO A 195 3.60 11.58 11.12
CA PRO A 195 3.20 11.00 12.42
C PRO A 195 1.87 11.55 12.93
N GLY A 196 1.65 12.87 12.80
CA GLY A 196 0.39 13.50 13.20
C GLY A 196 -0.80 13.01 12.38
N LYS A 197 -0.60 12.85 11.07
CA LYS A 197 -1.64 12.32 10.16
C LYS A 197 -2.02 10.87 10.48
N ILE A 198 -1.03 10.02 10.77
CA ILE A 198 -1.25 8.62 11.19
C ILE A 198 -2.02 8.57 12.51
N SER A 199 -1.61 9.38 13.50
CA SER A 199 -2.29 9.46 14.80
C SER A 199 -3.75 9.91 14.68
N PHE A 200 -4.01 10.91 13.83
CA PHE A 200 -5.34 11.38 13.51
C PHE A 200 -6.21 10.26 12.93
N TRP A 201 -5.74 9.58 11.88
CA TRP A 201 -6.51 8.49 11.27
C TRP A 201 -6.71 7.30 12.18
N ASN A 202 -5.73 6.95 13.02
CA ASN A 202 -5.89 5.90 14.03
C ASN A 202 -7.02 6.25 15.01
N SER A 203 -7.06 7.50 15.49
CA SER A 203 -8.10 7.96 16.42
C SER A 203 -9.47 8.01 15.75
N LEU A 204 -9.55 8.55 14.53
CA LEU A 204 -10.78 8.63 13.75
C LEU A 204 -11.32 7.23 13.42
N ARG A 205 -10.44 6.30 13.01
CA ARG A 205 -10.82 4.92 12.72
C ARG A 205 -11.41 4.23 13.95
N LYS A 206 -10.75 4.34 15.10
CA LYS A 206 -11.25 3.77 16.36
C LYS A 206 -12.66 4.31 16.68
N LYS A 207 -12.85 5.62 16.58
CA LYS A 207 -14.15 6.27 16.78
C LYS A 207 -15.22 5.70 15.83
N VAL A 208 -14.95 5.70 14.53
CA VAL A 208 -15.93 5.25 13.51
C VAL A 208 -16.26 3.76 13.66
N VAL A 209 -15.29 2.90 13.99
CA VAL A 209 -15.55 1.47 14.25
C VAL A 209 -16.47 1.29 15.44
N LEU A 210 -16.22 1.99 16.55
CA LEU A 210 -17.05 1.89 17.76
C LEU A 210 -18.48 2.35 17.48
N GLU A 211 -18.66 3.47 16.77
CA GLU A 211 -19.98 3.97 16.38
C GLU A 211 -20.72 2.98 15.47
N LEU A 212 -20.04 2.37 14.49
CA LEU A 212 -20.63 1.35 13.63
C LEU A 212 -21.09 0.12 14.42
N GLN A 213 -20.26 -0.34 15.37
CA GLN A 213 -20.60 -1.49 16.22
C GLN A 213 -21.79 -1.18 17.14
N GLN A 214 -21.89 0.05 17.66
CA GLN A 214 -23.04 0.50 18.47
C GLN A 214 -24.34 0.54 17.65
N GLU A 215 -24.24 0.82 16.36
CA GLU A 215 -25.37 0.81 15.41
C GLU A 215 -25.68 -0.61 14.89
N GLY A 216 -24.99 -1.64 15.40
CA GLY A 216 -25.23 -3.05 15.07
C GLY A 216 -24.50 -3.56 13.83
N PHE A 217 -23.62 -2.76 13.22
CA PHE A 217 -22.82 -3.19 12.08
C PHE A 217 -21.58 -3.98 12.52
N SER A 218 -21.06 -4.81 11.60
CA SER A 218 -19.84 -5.61 11.82
C SER A 218 -18.73 -5.21 10.84
N PRO A 219 -17.94 -4.15 11.13
CA PRO A 219 -16.81 -3.77 10.30
C PRO A 219 -15.78 -4.89 10.15
N LEU A 220 -15.23 -5.06 8.95
CA LEU A 220 -14.08 -5.93 8.74
C LEU A 220 -12.87 -5.39 9.50
N PHE A 221 -12.09 -6.31 10.06
CA PHE A 221 -10.83 -6.02 10.73
C PHE A 221 -10.96 -4.94 11.82
N SER A 222 -12.03 -4.98 12.63
CA SER A 222 -12.31 -3.98 13.69
C SER A 222 -11.13 -3.75 14.63
N ASP A 223 -10.34 -4.80 14.87
CA ASP A 223 -9.22 -4.81 15.81
C ASP A 223 -7.87 -4.54 15.15
N SER A 224 -7.86 -4.36 13.82
CA SER A 224 -6.66 -4.04 13.05
C SER A 224 -6.56 -2.55 12.76
N GLU A 225 -5.31 -2.08 12.70
CA GLU A 225 -5.00 -0.79 12.12
C GLU A 225 -5.30 -0.74 10.61
N GLY A 226 -5.64 0.47 10.15
CA GLY A 226 -6.03 0.80 8.78
C GLY A 226 -6.36 2.29 8.69
N ILE A 227 -6.54 2.81 7.47
CA ILE A 227 -6.96 4.21 7.24
C ILE A 227 -8.27 4.31 6.45
N ASN A 228 -8.97 3.19 6.29
CA ASN A 228 -10.33 3.04 5.83
C ASN A 228 -11.08 2.08 6.78
N VAL A 229 -12.41 2.09 6.74
CA VAL A 229 -13.27 1.09 7.40
C VAL A 229 -14.10 0.41 6.34
N VAL A 230 -14.10 -0.92 6.27
CA VAL A 230 -14.92 -1.67 5.32
C VAL A 230 -16.02 -2.37 6.09
N VAL A 231 -17.27 -2.18 5.68
CA VAL A 231 -18.44 -2.76 6.35
C VAL A 231 -19.25 -3.55 5.34
N PRO A 232 -19.31 -4.89 5.46
CA PRO A 232 -20.11 -5.71 4.57
C PRO A 232 -21.60 -5.50 4.83
N PHE A 233 -22.42 -5.78 3.82
CA PHE A 233 -23.87 -5.84 3.94
C PHE A 233 -24.41 -7.04 3.16
N SER A 234 -25.61 -7.48 3.53
CA SER A 234 -26.29 -8.64 2.94
C SER A 234 -27.64 -8.30 2.32
N SER A 235 -28.15 -7.08 2.57
CA SER A 235 -29.43 -6.60 2.07
C SER A 235 -29.37 -5.13 1.66
N THR A 236 -30.35 -4.68 0.87
CA THR A 236 -30.49 -3.27 0.52
C THR A 236 -30.80 -2.41 1.74
N GLN A 237 -31.54 -2.94 2.73
CA GLN A 237 -31.85 -2.25 3.97
C GLN A 237 -30.59 -1.97 4.80
N GLU A 238 -29.71 -2.97 4.95
CA GLU A 238 -28.41 -2.78 5.62
C GLU A 238 -27.52 -1.78 4.87
N ARG A 239 -27.48 -1.88 3.53
CA ARG A 239 -26.74 -0.93 2.69
C ARG A 239 -27.23 0.50 2.90
N ASP A 240 -28.55 0.72 2.84
CA ASP A 240 -29.14 2.06 2.93
C ASP A 240 -28.97 2.64 4.35
N ALA A 241 -28.99 1.80 5.38
CA ALA A 241 -28.64 2.18 6.75
C ALA A 241 -27.17 2.60 6.88
N LEU A 242 -26.22 1.88 6.25
CA LEU A 242 -24.80 2.26 6.21
C LEU A 242 -24.55 3.57 5.47
N VAL A 243 -25.22 3.76 4.33
CA VAL A 243 -25.15 5.03 3.57
C VAL A 243 -25.67 6.17 4.45
N SER A 244 -26.83 5.98 5.08
CA SER A 244 -27.40 6.96 6.00
C SER A 244 -26.46 7.26 7.18
N PHE A 245 -25.78 6.24 7.72
CA PHE A 245 -24.77 6.42 8.77
C PHE A 245 -23.64 7.33 8.30
N CYS A 246 -23.14 7.11 7.08
CA CYS A 246 -22.04 7.88 6.50
C CYS A 246 -22.46 9.32 6.20
N GLU A 247 -23.60 9.52 5.54
CA GLU A 247 -24.11 10.85 5.15
C GLU A 247 -24.39 11.74 6.38
N LYS A 248 -25.03 11.19 7.42
CA LYS A 248 -25.29 11.92 8.67
C LYS A 248 -24.02 12.40 9.38
N ARG A 249 -22.88 11.76 9.10
CA ARG A 249 -21.59 12.03 9.74
C ARG A 249 -20.57 12.66 8.77
N ASP A 250 -21.00 13.01 7.55
CA ASP A 250 -20.15 13.52 6.46
C ASP A 250 -18.92 12.63 6.20
N LEU A 251 -19.09 11.31 6.29
CA LEU A 251 -18.03 10.35 6.05
C LEU A 251 -18.00 9.98 4.56
N PRO A 252 -16.89 10.23 3.85
CA PRO A 252 -16.77 9.85 2.46
C PRO A 252 -16.72 8.32 2.34
N PHE A 253 -17.43 7.75 1.37
CA PHE A 253 -17.48 6.30 1.18
C PHE A 253 -17.51 5.90 -0.30
N GLU A 254 -17.26 4.62 -0.56
CA GLU A 254 -17.33 3.99 -1.88
C GLU A 254 -17.96 2.60 -1.76
N PHE A 255 -18.69 2.17 -2.79
CA PHE A 255 -19.23 0.82 -2.86
C PHE A 255 -18.20 -0.20 -3.35
N CYS A 256 -18.27 -1.40 -2.78
CA CYS A 256 -17.62 -2.64 -3.24
C CYS A 256 -18.71 -3.57 -3.85
N PRO A 257 -18.34 -4.57 -4.68
CA PRO A 257 -17.00 -5.11 -4.89
C PRO A 257 -16.08 -4.20 -5.71
N ARG A 258 -14.84 -4.05 -5.25
CA ARG A 258 -13.76 -3.40 -6.01
C ARG A 258 -12.44 -4.09 -5.72
N ARG A 259 -11.74 -4.53 -6.77
CA ARG A 259 -10.46 -5.27 -6.65
C ARG A 259 -9.43 -4.58 -5.77
N ILE A 260 -9.36 -3.25 -5.77
CA ILE A 260 -8.44 -2.47 -4.91
C ILE A 260 -8.84 -2.41 -3.44
N ARG A 261 -9.96 -3.02 -3.06
CA ARG A 261 -10.56 -3.07 -1.72
C ARG A 261 -10.92 -4.54 -1.46
N VAL A 262 -12.21 -4.86 -1.42
CA VAL A 262 -12.74 -6.20 -1.22
C VAL A 262 -13.66 -6.61 -2.38
N LEU A 263 -13.75 -7.91 -2.64
CA LEU A 263 -14.54 -8.56 -3.70
C LEU A 263 -15.85 -9.12 -3.14
N ARG A 264 -16.47 -8.38 -2.21
CA ARG A 264 -17.80 -8.65 -1.67
C ARG A 264 -18.59 -7.35 -1.55
N ASP A 265 -19.90 -7.50 -1.40
CA ASP A 265 -20.82 -6.39 -1.14
C ASP A 265 -20.46 -5.74 0.20
N ALA A 266 -20.03 -4.48 0.13
CA ALA A 266 -19.58 -3.70 1.26
C ALA A 266 -19.57 -2.20 0.97
N VAL A 267 -19.63 -1.39 2.03
CA VAL A 267 -19.33 0.04 2.01
C VAL A 267 -17.91 0.24 2.56
N SER A 268 -17.03 0.85 1.76
CA SER A 268 -15.68 1.26 2.18
C SER A 268 -15.74 2.73 2.57
N ILE A 269 -15.69 3.02 3.86
CA ILE A 269 -15.60 4.37 4.43
C ILE A 269 -14.15 4.85 4.30
N GLU A 270 -13.95 5.90 3.52
CA GLU A 270 -12.67 6.38 3.02
C GLU A 270 -12.05 7.45 3.95
N LEU A 271 -11.79 7.10 5.21
CA LEU A 271 -11.30 8.06 6.23
C LEU A 271 -10.06 8.85 5.80
N LYS A 272 -9.20 8.27 4.96
CA LYS A 272 -8.05 8.95 4.34
C LYS A 272 -8.38 10.17 3.47
N ARG A 273 -9.66 10.43 3.18
CA ARG A 273 -10.15 11.60 2.43
C ARG A 273 -10.55 12.77 3.32
N ILE A 274 -10.56 12.57 4.64
CA ILE A 274 -10.71 13.57 5.69
C ILE A 274 -9.29 14.02 6.08
#